data_AF-A0A832V5J1-F1
#
_entry.id   AF-A0A832V5J1-F1
#
_cell.length_a   1.000
_cell.length_b   1.000
_cell.length_c   1.000
_cell.angle_alpha   90.00
_cell.angle_beta   90.00
_cell.angle_gamma   90.00
#
_symmetry.space_group_name_H-M   'P 1'
#
loop_
_entity.id
_entity.type
_entity.pdbx_description
1 polymer ?
#
loop_
_entity_poly.entity_id
_entity_poly.type
_entity_poly.pdbx_seq_one_letter_code
_entity_poly.pdbx_strand_id
1 'polypeptide(L)'
;MSKTAIQYYENKYSGNKEKAFIHLTREVGELAAGIERGNDEMAKLELTEISALCFYLAKLYNFDLLANIETLYKKKLEAQKK
;
A
#
# COMPACT_ATOMS: atom_id res chain seq x y z
N MET A 1 -0.57 -12.18 -0.28
CA MET A 1 0.49 -11.17 -0.02
C MET A 1 1.82 -11.71 -0.54
N SER A 2 2.62 -10.90 -1.25
CA SER A 2 3.92 -11.33 -1.78
C SER A 2 4.93 -11.56 -0.64
N LYS A 3 5.35 -12.81 -0.43
CA LYS A 3 6.38 -13.15 0.56
C LYS A 3 7.70 -12.43 0.28
N THR A 4 8.04 -12.29 -1.01
CA THR A 4 9.26 -11.61 -1.47
C THR A 4 9.26 -10.13 -1.10
N ALA A 5 8.14 -9.42 -1.31
CA ALA A 5 8.08 -8.00 -1.00
C ALA A 5 8.13 -7.72 0.52
N ILE A 6 7.45 -8.54 1.32
CA ILE A 6 7.53 -8.46 2.78
C ILE A 6 8.98 -8.68 3.23
N GLN A 7 9.65 -9.71 2.71
CA GLN A 7 11.02 -10.03 3.10
C GLN A 7 11.97 -8.88 2.72
N TYR A 8 11.78 -8.28 1.55
CA TYR A 8 12.55 -7.11 1.13
C TYR A 8 12.39 -5.94 2.13
N TYR A 9 11.15 -5.55 2.46
CA TYR A 9 10.93 -4.44 3.39
C TYR A 9 11.30 -4.77 4.83
N GLU A 10 11.20 -6.04 5.25
CA GLU A 10 11.73 -6.50 6.53
C GLU A 10 13.25 -6.31 6.60
N ASN A 11 13.97 -6.68 5.55
CA ASN A 11 15.41 -6.46 5.49
C ASN A 11 15.76 -4.97 5.43
N LYS A 12 14.98 -4.16 4.69
CA LYS A 12 15.22 -2.72 4.50
C LYS A 12 14.95 -1.89 5.75
N TYR A 13 13.88 -2.20 6.48
CA TYR A 13 13.38 -1.37 7.58
C TYR A 13 13.47 -2.03 8.95
N SER A 14 13.71 -3.35 9.03
CA SER A 14 13.85 -4.10 10.29
C SER A 14 12.71 -3.83 11.27
N GLY A 15 11.47 -3.83 10.77
CA GLY A 15 10.27 -3.58 11.57
C GLY A 15 10.00 -2.11 11.90
N ASN A 16 10.81 -1.15 11.43
CA ASN A 16 10.61 0.26 11.70
C ASN A 16 9.41 0.83 10.91
N LYS A 17 8.31 1.07 11.63
CA LYS A 17 7.03 1.53 11.07
C LYS A 17 7.14 2.93 10.47
N GLU A 18 7.86 3.83 11.13
CA GLU A 18 8.00 5.22 10.72
C GLU A 18 8.73 5.33 9.38
N LYS A 19 9.85 4.61 9.21
CA LYS A 19 10.61 4.57 7.95
C LYS A 19 9.80 3.97 6.81
N ALA A 20 9.06 2.89 7.09
CA ALA A 20 8.18 2.27 6.09
C ALA A 20 7.05 3.22 5.67
N PHE A 21 6.45 3.95 6.62
CA PHE A 21 5.42 4.94 6.32
C PHE A 21 5.96 6.14 5.55
N ILE A 22 7.14 6.65 5.90
CA ILE A 22 7.79 7.75 5.15
C ILE A 22 8.16 7.28 3.73
N HIS A 23 8.50 6.01 3.53
CA HIS A 23 8.69 5.47 2.17
C HIS A 23 7.37 5.47 1.40
N LEU A 24 6.30 4.95 2.01
CA LEU A 24 4.97 4.96 1.40
C LEU A 24 4.54 6.36 0.93
N THR A 25 4.80 7.42 1.71
CA THR A 25 4.46 8.79 1.31
C THR A 25 5.28 9.30 0.14
N ARG A 26 6.52 8.82 -0.04
CA ARG A 26 7.36 9.14 -1.20
C ARG A 26 6.84 8.47 -2.47
N GLU A 27 6.51 7.18 -2.42
CA GLU A 27 5.93 6.46 -3.57
C GLU A 27 4.60 7.09 -4.01
N VAL A 28 3.79 7.61 -3.07
CA VAL A 28 2.58 8.38 -3.43
C VAL A 28 2.91 9.66 -4.18
N GLY A 29 4.01 10.34 -3.83
CA GLY A 29 4.51 11.51 -4.55
C GLY A 29 5.01 11.18 -5.96
N GLU A 30 5.74 10.07 -6.11
CA GLU A 30 6.20 9.58 -7.41
C GLU A 30 5.02 9.13 -8.29
N LEU A 31 4.01 8.48 -7.71
CA LEU A 31 2.76 8.16 -8.41
C LEU A 31 2.09 9.42 -8.94
N ALA A 32 1.96 10.47 -8.12
CA ALA A 32 1.38 11.73 -8.53
C ALA A 32 2.18 12.35 -9.70
N ALA A 33 3.51 12.39 -9.60
CA ALA A 33 4.38 12.88 -10.66
C ALA A 33 4.27 12.05 -11.95
N GLY A 34 4.12 10.72 -11.84
CA GLY A 34 3.89 9.83 -12.98
C GLY A 34 2.58 10.15 -13.70
N ILE A 35 1.50 10.36 -12.95
CA ILE A 35 0.18 10.76 -13.49
C ILE A 35 0.25 12.13 -14.17
N GLU A 36 0.86 13.13 -13.52
CA GLU A 36 1.00 14.49 -14.08
C GLU A 36 1.75 14.51 -15.42
N ARG A 37 2.70 13.59 -15.59
CA ARG A 37 3.51 13.44 -16.81
C ARG A 37 2.87 12.55 -17.87
N GLY A 38 1.69 11.97 -17.60
CA GLY A 38 1.06 10.98 -18.50
C GLY A 38 1.89 9.69 -18.65
N ASN A 39 2.69 9.35 -17.64
CA ASN A 39 3.53 8.15 -17.65
C ASN A 39 2.85 7.00 -16.89
N ASP A 40 1.99 6.27 -17.60
CA ASP A 40 1.22 5.16 -17.02
C ASP A 40 2.10 4.02 -16.50
N GLU A 41 3.26 3.77 -17.11
CA GLU A 41 4.16 2.70 -16.66
C GLU A 41 4.80 3.04 -15.31
N MET A 42 5.22 4.30 -15.12
CA MET A 42 5.63 4.77 -13.80
C MET A 42 4.48 4.68 -12.82
N ALA A 43 3.28 5.16 -13.16
CA ALA A 43 2.13 5.07 -12.26
C ALA A 43 1.80 3.64 -11.82
N LYS A 44 1.87 2.66 -12.73
CA LYS A 44 1.66 1.23 -12.42
C LYS A 44 2.75 0.69 -11.48
N LEU A 45 4.01 1.07 -11.71
CA LEU A 45 5.13 0.68 -10.86
C LEU A 45 4.93 1.21 -9.43
N GLU A 46 4.65 2.51 -9.30
CA GLU A 46 4.45 3.16 -8.00
C GLU A 46 3.22 2.58 -7.27
N LEU A 47 2.12 2.30 -7.97
CA LEU A 47 0.97 1.59 -7.40
C LEU A 47 1.33 0.19 -6.87
N THR A 48 2.25 -0.50 -7.53
CA THR A 48 2.73 -1.83 -7.11
C THR A 48 3.57 -1.73 -5.83
N GLU A 49 4.48 -0.76 -5.77
CA GLU A 49 5.30 -0.45 -4.58
C GLU A 49 4.43 -0.04 -3.38
N ILE A 50 3.51 0.90 -3.60
CA ILE A 50 2.52 1.35 -2.60
C ILE A 50 1.73 0.17 -2.04
N SER A 51 1.22 -0.69 -2.92
CA SER A 51 0.44 -1.87 -2.50
C SER A 51 1.28 -2.81 -1.63
N ALA A 52 2.53 -3.06 -2.02
CA ALA A 52 3.45 -3.90 -1.26
C ALA A 52 3.81 -3.29 0.11
N LEU A 53 4.00 -1.97 0.19
CA LEU A 53 4.25 -1.25 1.44
C LEU A 53 3.05 -1.28 2.38
N CYS A 54 1.84 -1.09 1.87
CA CYS A 54 0.60 -1.22 2.65
C CYS A 54 0.49 -2.59 3.29
N PHE A 55 0.82 -3.65 2.55
CA PHE A 55 0.87 -5.01 3.05
C PHE A 55 1.96 -5.23 4.12
N TYR A 56 3.14 -4.67 3.92
CA TYR A 56 4.20 -4.70 4.93
C TYR A 56 3.79 -3.98 6.22
N LEU A 57 3.20 -2.78 6.10
CA LEU A 57 2.68 -2.03 7.24
C LEU A 57 1.57 -2.82 7.96
N ALA A 58 0.65 -3.44 7.22
CA ALA A 58 -0.40 -4.28 7.82
C ALA A 58 0.18 -5.42 8.67
N LYS A 59 1.26 -6.06 8.21
CA LYS A 59 2.03 -7.03 9.01
C LYS A 59 2.57 -6.38 10.29
N LEU A 60 3.20 -5.21 10.22
CA LEU A 60 3.76 -4.52 11.39
C LEU A 60 2.70 -4.06 12.41
N TYR A 61 1.50 -3.74 11.94
CA TYR A 61 0.34 -3.41 12.78
C TYR A 61 -0.49 -4.64 13.19
N ASN A 62 -0.08 -5.84 12.76
CA ASN A 62 -0.70 -7.13 13.08
C ASN A 62 -2.21 -7.18 12.76
N PHE A 63 -2.60 -6.82 11.54
CA PHE A 63 -3.99 -6.96 11.08
C PHE A 63 -4.10 -7.52 9.66
N ASP A 64 -5.26 -8.11 9.35
CA ASP A 64 -5.58 -8.60 8.01
C ASP A 64 -6.15 -7.47 7.14
N LEU A 65 -5.31 -6.90 6.29
CA LEU A 65 -5.69 -5.81 5.40
C LEU A 65 -6.80 -6.21 4.41
N LEU A 66 -6.75 -7.43 3.84
CA LEU A 66 -7.72 -7.84 2.81
C LEU A 66 -9.10 -8.06 3.43
N ALA A 67 -9.16 -8.78 4.55
CA ALA A 67 -10.41 -9.02 5.26
C ALA A 67 -11.04 -7.70 5.75
N ASN A 68 -10.21 -6.76 6.21
CA ASN A 68 -10.68 -5.43 6.65
C ASN A 68 -11.16 -4.57 5.48
N ILE A 69 -10.49 -4.60 4.32
CA ILE A 69 -10.97 -3.93 3.09
C ILE A 69 -12.33 -4.49 2.70
N GLU A 70 -12.48 -5.81 2.61
CA GLU A 70 -13.74 -6.44 2.21
C GLU A 70 -14.88 -6.05 3.17
N THR A 71 -14.65 -6.16 4.48
CA THR A 71 -15.63 -5.80 5.50
C THR A 71 -16.02 -4.31 5.42
N LEU A 72 -15.04 -3.42 5.27
CA LEU A 72 -15.27 -1.99 5.17
C LEU A 72 -16.09 -1.63 3.93
N TYR A 73 -15.73 -2.19 2.77
CA TYR A 73 -16.38 -1.83 1.51
C TYR A 73 -17.74 -2.50 1.32
N LYS A 74 -18.00 -3.67 1.91
CA LYS A 74 -19.37 -4.22 2.01
C LYS A 74 -20.32 -3.24 2.71
N LYS A 75 -19.92 -2.71 3.87
CA LYS A 75 -20.71 -1.71 4.61
C LYS A 75 -20.92 -0.42 3.81
N LYS A 76 -19.89 0.05 3.09
CA LYS A 76 -20.01 1.24 2.22
C LYS A 76 -20.99 1.01 1.07
N LEU A 77 -20.95 -0.16 0.41
CA LEU A 77 -21.88 -0.52 -0.66
C LEU A 77 -23.33 -0.61 -0.16
N GLU A 78 -23.55 -1.16 1.04
CA GLU A 78 -24.88 -1.17 1.67
C GLU A 78 -25.41 0.23 1.95
N ALA A 79 -24.54 1.14 2.40
CA ALA A 79 -24.92 2.54 2.67
C ALA A 79 -25.31 3.30 1.39
N GLN A 80 -24.73 2.98 0.23
CA GLN A 80 -25.09 3.60 -1.05
C GLN A 80 -26.47 3.18 -1.59
N LYS A 81 -27.06 2.11 -1.04
CA LYS A 81 -28.40 1.63 -1.44
C LYS A 81 -29.54 2.28 -0.64
N LYS A 82 -29.20 3.19 0.28
CA LYS A 82 -30.15 3.94 1.11
C LYS A 82 -30.31 5.34 0.56
#